data_AF-A0A0F9NSG6-F1
#
_entry.id   AF-A0A0F9NSG6-F1
#
_cell.length_a   1.000
_cell.length_b   1.000
_cell.length_c   1.000
_cell.angle_alpha   90.00
_cell.angle_beta   90.00
_cell.angle_gamma   90.00
#
_symmetry.space_group_name_H-M   'P 1'
#
loop_
_entity.id
_entity.type
_entity.pdbx_description
1 polymer ?
#
loop_
_entity_poly.entity_id
_entity_poly.type
_entity_poly.pdbx_seq_one_letter_code
_entity_poly.pdbx_strand_id
1 'polypeptide(L)'
;MIISRTPFRISFFGGGTDYPEYFNEHGGVVLATSINKYCYVGVDSGKMWSHSDLPVRSGMATSSAFTVGLLKACTDKSNEEIAGLATIWERDKLDGHVGYQDQYICAMGGFRRLRFYASGIVDEEVDYRWLEPYLMLFDTGQYRSAGKIVEHQLERVDENQDILHQLKEVALNDYNTPSEFGAALDMSWQLKKKLADDVSSPLTDTIYDKALKAGAIGGKLLGAGGGGFIVFVVEPDKQDNVGQALKIKQVEFKFDTDGAKVIYCD
;
A
#
# COMPACT_ATOMS: atom_id res chain seq x y z
N MET A 1 1.08 -21.64 -22.14
CA MET A 1 1.45 -21.01 -20.86
C MET A 1 1.88 -19.54 -20.98
N ILE A 2 1.13 -18.67 -20.32
CA ILE A 2 1.50 -17.26 -20.07
C ILE A 2 1.81 -17.10 -18.58
N ILE A 3 2.88 -16.38 -18.24
CA ILE A 3 3.19 -16.00 -16.85
C ILE A 3 3.29 -14.49 -16.76
N SER A 4 2.48 -13.90 -15.89
CA SER A 4 2.59 -12.50 -15.49
C SER A 4 3.27 -12.36 -14.13
N ARG A 5 3.88 -11.19 -13.93
CA ARG A 5 4.50 -10.74 -12.69
C ARG A 5 3.94 -9.36 -12.36
N THR A 6 3.44 -9.19 -11.14
CA THR A 6 2.88 -7.93 -10.65
C THR A 6 3.54 -7.56 -9.31
N PRO A 7 4.11 -6.36 -9.16
CA PRO A 7 4.73 -5.96 -7.90
C PRO A 7 3.68 -5.68 -6.81
N PHE A 8 4.07 -5.88 -5.56
CA PHE A 8 3.36 -5.39 -4.38
C PHE A 8 3.66 -3.92 -4.13
N ARG A 9 2.90 -3.30 -3.21
CA ARG A 9 3.00 -1.86 -2.96
C ARG A 9 3.14 -1.48 -1.49
N ILE A 10 3.83 -0.37 -1.25
CA ILE A 10 3.87 0.35 0.02
C ILE A 10 3.07 1.65 -0.15
N SER A 11 2.08 1.87 0.72
CA SER A 11 1.27 3.10 0.74
C SER A 11 1.70 4.00 1.88
N PHE A 12 2.29 5.15 1.55
CA PHE A 12 2.87 6.07 2.53
C PHE A 12 1.84 7.04 3.08
N PHE A 13 1.07 7.72 2.23
CA PHE A 13 0.15 8.78 2.66
C PHE A 13 -1.23 8.66 2.01
N GLY A 14 -2.22 9.27 2.66
CA GLY A 14 -3.56 9.46 2.11
C GLY A 14 -4.47 8.23 2.07
N GLY A 15 -3.99 7.04 2.48
CA GLY A 15 -4.79 5.83 2.47
C GLY A 15 -6.05 5.94 3.35
N GLY A 16 -7.21 5.68 2.76
CA GLY A 16 -8.54 5.98 3.30
C GLY A 16 -9.24 7.12 2.55
N THR A 17 -8.49 8.03 1.94
CA THR A 17 -9.06 9.06 1.05
C THR A 17 -9.33 8.52 -0.36
N ASP A 18 -8.86 7.31 -0.67
CA ASP A 18 -9.11 6.58 -1.91
C ASP A 18 -10.41 5.74 -1.89
N TYR A 19 -11.26 5.97 -0.90
CA TYR A 19 -12.62 5.46 -0.82
C TYR A 19 -13.57 6.42 -1.56
N PRO A 20 -14.40 5.96 -2.53
CA PRO A 20 -15.40 6.76 -3.23
C PRO A 20 -16.36 7.49 -2.30
N GLU A 21 -16.67 6.87 -1.15
CA GLU A 21 -17.47 7.43 -0.08
C GLU A 21 -16.89 8.76 0.42
N TYR A 22 -15.58 8.96 0.28
CA TYR A 22 -14.90 10.22 0.57
C TYR A 22 -14.56 11.03 -0.71
N PHE A 23 -13.86 10.43 -1.67
CA PHE A 23 -13.29 11.21 -2.78
C PHE A 23 -14.32 11.74 -3.78
N ASN A 24 -15.52 11.14 -3.87
CA ASN A 24 -16.54 11.64 -4.78
C ASN A 24 -16.99 13.06 -4.42
N GLU A 25 -16.95 13.41 -3.14
CA GLU A 25 -17.34 14.73 -2.65
C GLU A 25 -16.13 15.64 -2.43
N HIS A 26 -15.05 15.10 -1.87
CA HIS A 26 -13.92 15.92 -1.37
C HIS A 26 -12.69 15.85 -2.26
N GLY A 27 -12.63 14.91 -3.20
CA GLY A 27 -11.41 14.50 -3.88
C GLY A 27 -10.42 13.81 -2.94
N GLY A 28 -9.80 12.74 -3.40
CA GLY A 28 -8.86 11.91 -2.64
C GLY A 28 -7.45 12.02 -3.19
N VAL A 29 -6.47 11.57 -2.42
CA VAL A 29 -5.08 11.48 -2.89
C VAL A 29 -4.30 10.44 -2.10
N VAL A 30 -3.45 9.67 -2.77
CA VAL A 30 -2.48 8.82 -2.09
C VAL A 30 -1.09 9.04 -2.65
N LEU A 31 -0.07 8.81 -1.82
CA LEU A 31 1.32 8.65 -2.25
C LEU A 31 1.78 7.23 -1.92
N ALA A 32 2.12 6.46 -2.94
CA ALA A 32 2.50 5.06 -2.80
C ALA A 32 3.56 4.67 -3.82
N THR A 33 4.20 3.52 -3.60
CA THR A 33 5.19 2.96 -4.51
C THR A 33 5.08 1.45 -4.62
N SER A 34 5.51 0.88 -5.73
CA SER A 34 5.71 -0.57 -5.87
C SER A 34 7.10 -1.00 -5.45
N ILE A 35 7.23 -2.26 -5.02
CA ILE A 35 8.49 -2.86 -4.57
C ILE A 35 8.79 -4.16 -5.32
N ASN A 36 10.05 -4.59 -5.28
CA ASN A 36 10.55 -5.80 -5.93
C ASN A 36 10.15 -7.12 -5.21
N LYS A 37 8.90 -7.17 -4.74
CA LYS A 37 8.23 -8.36 -4.23
C LYS A 37 6.98 -8.54 -5.06
N TYR A 38 6.75 -9.75 -5.54
CA TYR A 38 5.83 -9.96 -6.64
C TYR A 38 4.76 -11.01 -6.33
N CYS A 39 3.62 -10.85 -7.00
CA CYS A 39 2.69 -11.91 -7.31
C CYS A 39 2.96 -12.40 -8.73
N TYR A 40 3.03 -13.71 -8.89
CA TYR A 40 3.14 -14.39 -10.18
C TYR A 40 1.83 -15.11 -10.45
N VAL A 41 1.31 -14.97 -11.66
CA VAL A 41 0.12 -15.69 -12.13
C VAL A 41 0.47 -16.40 -13.43
N GLY A 42 0.31 -17.72 -13.45
CA GLY A 42 0.50 -18.53 -14.64
C GLY A 42 -0.84 -19.07 -15.14
N VAL A 43 -1.08 -18.92 -16.44
CA VAL A 43 -2.29 -19.41 -17.11
C VAL A 43 -1.89 -20.33 -18.27
N ASP A 44 -2.43 -21.55 -18.28
CA ASP A 44 -2.13 -22.54 -19.31
C ASP A 44 -3.32 -23.47 -19.57
N SER A 45 -3.85 -23.47 -20.80
CA SER A 45 -4.96 -24.33 -21.25
C SER A 45 -6.09 -24.51 -20.22
N GLY A 46 -6.59 -23.41 -19.66
CA GLY A 46 -7.69 -23.40 -18.68
C GLY A 46 -7.28 -23.73 -17.23
N LYS A 47 -6.00 -23.95 -16.96
CA LYS A 47 -5.43 -24.06 -15.61
C LYS A 47 -4.80 -22.73 -15.21
N MET A 48 -4.87 -22.44 -13.92
CA MET A 48 -4.26 -21.26 -13.32
C MET A 48 -3.50 -21.67 -12.06
N TRP A 49 -2.33 -21.07 -11.85
CA TRP A 49 -1.62 -21.10 -10.58
C TRP A 49 -1.15 -19.69 -10.21
N SER A 50 -0.92 -19.46 -8.92
CA SER A 50 -0.30 -18.24 -8.43
C SER A 50 0.75 -18.52 -7.37
N HIS A 51 1.73 -17.64 -7.30
CA HIS A 51 2.78 -17.63 -6.27
C HIS A 51 2.98 -16.20 -5.79
N SER A 52 3.26 -16.02 -4.51
CA SER A 52 3.43 -14.68 -3.91
C SER A 52 4.65 -14.66 -3.01
N ASP A 53 5.52 -13.66 -3.19
CA ASP A 53 6.73 -13.47 -2.38
C ASP A 53 6.40 -13.09 -0.92
N LEU A 54 5.20 -12.51 -0.68
CA LEU A 54 4.72 -12.09 0.63
C LEU A 54 3.41 -12.81 0.99
N PRO A 55 3.15 -13.02 2.30
CA PRO A 55 1.90 -13.63 2.75
C PRO A 55 0.67 -12.83 2.33
N VAL A 56 -0.44 -13.52 2.08
CA VAL A 56 -1.74 -12.88 1.83
C VAL A 56 -2.23 -12.12 3.06
N ARG A 57 -3.05 -11.09 2.85
CA ARG A 57 -3.60 -10.24 3.94
C ARG A 57 -2.52 -9.50 4.75
N SER A 58 -1.41 -9.19 4.09
CA SER A 58 -0.25 -8.49 4.64
C SER A 58 -0.38 -6.97 4.64
N GLY A 59 -1.46 -6.43 4.09
CA GLY A 59 -1.60 -4.99 3.87
C GLY A 59 -0.75 -4.47 2.70
N MET A 60 -0.20 -5.35 1.85
CA MET A 60 0.74 -5.04 0.75
C MET A 60 0.09 -5.09 -0.66
N ALA A 61 -1.24 -5.00 -0.75
CA ALA A 61 -2.02 -5.18 -1.98
C ALA A 61 -1.92 -6.56 -2.64
N THR A 62 -1.72 -7.63 -1.86
CA THR A 62 -1.56 -8.99 -2.43
C THR A 62 -2.75 -9.45 -3.25
N SER A 63 -3.98 -9.07 -2.87
CA SER A 63 -5.19 -9.43 -3.61
C SER A 63 -5.26 -8.70 -4.95
N SER A 64 -5.05 -7.37 -4.94
CA SER A 64 -5.06 -6.56 -6.16
C SER A 64 -3.90 -6.90 -7.09
N ALA A 65 -2.72 -7.26 -6.57
CA ALA A 65 -1.62 -7.76 -7.38
C ALA A 65 -1.97 -9.06 -8.11
N PHE A 66 -2.73 -9.96 -7.47
CA PHE A 66 -3.24 -11.17 -8.11
C PHE A 66 -4.25 -10.84 -9.20
N THR A 67 -5.25 -9.98 -8.92
CA THR A 67 -6.27 -9.58 -9.91
C THR A 67 -5.62 -8.91 -11.13
N VAL A 68 -4.71 -7.96 -10.91
CA VAL A 68 -3.94 -7.29 -11.95
C VAL A 68 -3.09 -8.29 -12.74
N GLY A 69 -2.41 -9.22 -12.05
CA GLY A 69 -1.60 -10.26 -12.70
C GLY A 69 -2.42 -11.18 -13.57
N LEU A 70 -3.60 -11.60 -13.11
CA LEU A 70 -4.52 -12.45 -13.86
C LEU A 70 -5.04 -11.72 -15.11
N LEU A 71 -5.48 -10.47 -14.98
CA LEU A 71 -5.90 -9.66 -16.13
C LEU A 71 -4.74 -9.44 -17.12
N LYS A 72 -3.52 -9.24 -16.62
CA LYS A 72 -2.31 -9.10 -17.45
C LYS A 72 -1.97 -10.38 -18.22
N ALA A 73 -2.22 -11.54 -17.64
CA ALA A 73 -1.99 -12.83 -18.30
C ALA A 73 -3.10 -13.19 -19.30
N CYS A 74 -4.31 -12.66 -19.13
CA CYS A 74 -5.49 -13.01 -19.93
C CYS A 74 -5.88 -11.97 -21.00
N THR A 75 -5.20 -10.81 -21.05
CA THR A 75 -5.55 -9.72 -21.96
C THR A 75 -4.32 -8.98 -22.46
N ASP A 76 -4.41 -8.38 -23.66
CA ASP A 76 -3.36 -7.51 -24.23
C ASP A 76 -3.53 -6.04 -23.83
N LYS A 77 -4.29 -5.77 -22.76
CA LYS A 77 -4.62 -4.42 -22.33
C LYS A 77 -3.41 -3.68 -21.74
N SER A 78 -3.45 -2.36 -21.86
CA SER A 78 -2.49 -1.49 -21.19
C SER A 78 -2.62 -1.62 -19.66
N ASN A 79 -1.56 -1.26 -18.93
CA ASN A 79 -1.58 -1.34 -17.47
C ASN A 79 -2.64 -0.40 -16.86
N GLU A 80 -2.90 0.76 -17.49
CA GLU A 80 -3.97 1.68 -17.10
C GLU A 80 -5.36 1.05 -17.26
N GLU A 81 -5.64 0.43 -18.42
CA GLU A 81 -6.90 -0.30 -18.61
C GLU A 81 -7.04 -1.47 -17.64
N ILE A 82 -5.95 -2.19 -17.35
CA ILE A 82 -5.94 -3.30 -16.38
C ILE A 82 -6.22 -2.79 -14.97
N ALA A 83 -5.66 -1.64 -14.56
CA ALA A 83 -5.94 -1.04 -13.27
C ALA A 83 -7.43 -0.73 -13.12
N GLY A 84 -8.03 -0.07 -14.11
CA GLY A 84 -9.47 0.24 -14.11
C GLY A 84 -10.35 -1.03 -14.09
N LEU A 85 -10.01 -2.04 -14.89
CA LEU A 85 -10.73 -3.31 -14.88
C LEU A 85 -10.61 -4.06 -13.55
N ALA A 86 -9.42 -4.08 -12.96
CA ALA A 86 -9.18 -4.69 -11.66
C ALA A 86 -10.04 -3.99 -10.58
N THR A 87 -10.13 -2.66 -10.61
CA THR A 87 -10.98 -1.90 -9.68
C THR A 87 -12.46 -2.30 -9.83
N ILE A 88 -12.98 -2.38 -11.07
CA ILE A 88 -14.36 -2.82 -11.33
C ILE A 88 -14.60 -4.24 -10.79
N TRP A 89 -13.68 -5.17 -11.04
CA TRP A 89 -13.81 -6.54 -10.55
C TRP A 89 -13.81 -6.60 -9.03
N GLU A 90 -12.87 -5.93 -8.37
CA GLU A 90 -12.73 -6.00 -6.92
C GLU A 90 -13.83 -5.27 -6.15
N ARG A 91 -14.37 -4.17 -6.69
CA ARG A 91 -15.42 -3.39 -6.01
C ARG A 91 -16.85 -3.72 -6.45
N ASP A 92 -17.08 -3.86 -7.75
CA ASP A 92 -18.44 -3.91 -8.30
C ASP A 92 -18.93 -5.34 -8.55
N LYS A 93 -18.00 -6.27 -8.79
CA LYS A 93 -18.32 -7.66 -9.14
C LYS A 93 -18.04 -8.64 -8.01
N LEU A 94 -17.23 -8.24 -7.04
CA LEU A 94 -16.98 -8.96 -5.80
C LEU A 94 -17.53 -8.12 -4.64
N ASP A 95 -17.72 -8.71 -3.46
CA ASP A 95 -18.25 -8.02 -2.26
C ASP A 95 -17.23 -7.04 -1.61
N GLY A 96 -16.35 -6.44 -2.42
CA GLY A 96 -15.14 -5.78 -1.96
C GLY A 96 -15.35 -4.33 -1.54
N HIS A 97 -15.39 -4.10 -0.23
CA HIS A 97 -15.13 -2.80 0.38
C HIS A 97 -13.62 -2.54 0.33
N VAL A 98 -13.11 -2.08 -0.83
CA VAL A 98 -11.69 -1.79 -1.06
C VAL A 98 -11.49 -0.41 -1.68
N GLY A 99 -10.37 0.24 -1.39
CA GLY A 99 -9.98 1.49 -2.04
C GLY A 99 -9.51 1.32 -3.49
N TYR A 100 -9.15 2.43 -4.12
CA TYR A 100 -8.77 2.48 -5.54
C TYR A 100 -7.26 2.47 -5.78
N GLN A 101 -6.44 2.63 -4.74
CA GLN A 101 -4.99 2.77 -4.93
C GLN A 101 -4.30 1.47 -5.35
N ASP A 102 -4.71 0.33 -4.77
CA ASP A 102 -3.93 -0.92 -4.82
C ASP A 102 -3.77 -1.43 -6.25
N GLN A 103 -4.83 -1.36 -7.06
CA GLN A 103 -4.86 -1.84 -8.43
C GLN A 103 -3.96 -0.99 -9.33
N TYR A 104 -4.01 0.34 -9.18
CA TYR A 104 -3.21 1.28 -9.98
C TYR A 104 -1.73 1.16 -9.66
N ILE A 105 -1.33 1.13 -8.39
CA ILE A 105 0.09 1.01 -8.02
C ILE A 105 0.67 -0.33 -8.49
N CYS A 106 -0.06 -1.42 -8.29
CA CYS A 106 0.37 -2.75 -8.75
C CYS A 106 0.49 -2.83 -10.29
N ALA A 107 -0.45 -2.22 -11.02
CA ALA A 107 -0.43 -2.25 -12.48
C ALA A 107 0.65 -1.33 -13.06
N MET A 108 0.75 -0.08 -12.60
CA MET A 108 1.62 0.94 -13.18
C MET A 108 3.07 0.87 -12.69
N GLY A 109 3.26 0.50 -11.42
CA GLY A 109 4.55 0.54 -10.76
C GLY A 109 5.11 1.95 -10.54
N GLY A 110 6.27 2.03 -9.89
CA GLY A 110 6.95 3.27 -9.54
C GLY A 110 6.29 4.00 -8.37
N PHE A 111 6.82 5.18 -8.05
CA PHE A 111 6.22 6.11 -7.11
C PHE A 111 5.13 6.92 -7.81
N ARG A 112 3.93 6.88 -7.25
CA ARG A 112 2.75 7.47 -7.86
C ARG A 112 2.01 8.29 -6.82
N ARG A 113 1.64 9.52 -7.19
CA ARG A 113 0.67 10.33 -6.50
C ARG A 113 -0.65 10.23 -7.27
N LEU A 114 -1.54 9.37 -6.78
CA LEU A 114 -2.86 9.16 -7.40
C LEU A 114 -3.84 10.15 -6.79
N ARG A 115 -4.55 10.92 -7.62
CA ARG A 115 -5.61 11.84 -7.19
C ARG A 115 -6.95 11.32 -7.69
N PHE A 116 -7.90 11.17 -6.78
CA PHE A 116 -9.21 10.56 -7.05
C PHE A 116 -10.29 11.63 -7.08
N TYR A 117 -11.15 11.57 -8.08
CA TYR A 117 -12.29 12.46 -8.25
C TYR A 117 -13.49 11.66 -8.75
N ALA A 118 -14.70 12.18 -8.57
CA ALA A 118 -15.90 11.59 -9.17
C ALA A 118 -15.79 11.45 -10.72
N SER A 119 -14.99 12.31 -11.37
CA SER A 119 -14.76 12.29 -12.81
C SER A 119 -13.67 11.31 -13.26
N GLY A 120 -12.91 10.71 -12.34
CA GLY A 120 -11.81 9.80 -12.67
C GLY A 120 -10.59 9.98 -11.79
N ILE A 121 -9.49 9.35 -12.21
CA ILE A 121 -8.23 9.32 -11.47
C ILE A 121 -7.16 10.05 -12.30
N VAL A 122 -6.41 10.92 -11.65
CA VAL A 122 -5.19 11.52 -12.22
C VAL A 122 -4.00 10.79 -11.62
N ASP A 123 -3.20 10.14 -12.47
CA ASP A 123 -1.97 9.46 -12.08
C ASP A 123 -0.75 10.35 -12.37
N GLU A 124 -0.04 10.74 -11.31
CA GLU A 124 1.17 11.56 -11.35
C GLU A 124 2.36 10.71 -10.89
N GLU A 125 3.30 10.43 -11.80
CA GLU A 125 4.58 9.79 -11.42
C GLU A 125 5.48 10.81 -10.71
N VAL A 126 6.00 10.44 -9.55
CA VAL A 126 6.85 11.30 -8.71
C VAL A 126 8.13 10.55 -8.33
N ASP A 127 9.21 11.27 -8.01
CA ASP A 127 10.50 10.63 -7.73
C ASP A 127 10.91 10.74 -6.25
N TYR A 128 10.80 9.63 -5.54
CA TYR A 128 11.26 9.46 -4.17
C TYR A 128 12.31 8.34 -4.04
N ARG A 129 13.05 8.03 -5.12
CA ARG A 129 14.08 6.96 -5.09
C ARG A 129 15.16 7.22 -4.04
N TRP A 130 15.41 8.48 -3.72
CA TRP A 130 16.32 8.90 -2.64
C TRP A 130 15.92 8.35 -1.26
N LEU A 131 14.65 7.94 -1.06
CA LEU A 131 14.13 7.43 0.20
C LEU A 131 14.53 5.96 0.46
N GLU A 132 14.91 5.20 -0.57
CA GLU A 132 15.21 3.76 -0.47
C GLU A 132 16.16 3.39 0.69
N PRO A 133 17.33 4.04 0.88
CA PRO A 133 18.26 3.68 1.94
C PRO A 133 17.76 4.02 3.35
N TYR A 134 16.64 4.73 3.48
CA TYR A 134 16.07 5.15 4.75
C TYR A 134 14.88 4.29 5.19
N LEU A 135 14.41 3.35 4.36
CA LEU A 135 13.23 2.55 4.69
C LEU A 135 13.60 1.19 5.27
N MET A 136 12.95 0.85 6.37
CA MET A 136 12.98 -0.50 6.94
C MET A 136 11.57 -1.08 6.98
N LEU A 137 11.39 -2.27 6.41
CA LEU A 137 10.10 -2.96 6.34
C LEU A 137 10.13 -4.20 7.24
N PHE A 138 9.13 -4.34 8.11
CA PHE A 138 9.03 -5.45 9.05
C PHE A 138 7.67 -6.15 8.98
N ASP A 139 7.71 -7.47 9.07
CA ASP A 139 6.53 -8.32 9.22
C ASP A 139 6.16 -8.44 10.71
N THR A 140 4.97 -7.98 11.07
CA THR A 140 4.47 -8.03 12.46
C THR A 140 4.05 -9.43 12.89
N GLY A 141 3.87 -10.36 11.94
CA GLY A 141 3.39 -11.71 12.18
C GLY A 141 1.88 -11.82 12.47
N GLN A 142 1.15 -10.70 12.48
CA GLN A 142 -0.31 -10.69 12.65
C GLN A 142 -0.99 -10.47 11.30
N TYR A 143 -1.93 -11.34 10.92
CA TYR A 143 -2.66 -11.23 9.66
C TYR A 143 -4.15 -11.23 9.94
N ARG A 144 -4.83 -10.14 9.58
CA ARG A 144 -6.28 -9.98 9.76
C ARG A 144 -6.96 -9.70 8.43
N SER A 145 -8.27 -9.94 8.38
CA SER A 145 -9.04 -9.58 7.19
C SER A 145 -9.16 -8.06 7.10
N ALA A 146 -8.57 -7.47 6.05
CA ALA A 146 -8.65 -6.03 5.80
C ALA A 146 -10.11 -5.57 5.59
N GLY A 147 -10.97 -6.42 5.00
CA GLY A 147 -12.34 -6.04 4.65
C GLY A 147 -13.16 -5.53 5.84
N LYS A 148 -13.09 -6.19 7.01
CA LYS A 148 -13.83 -5.74 8.22
C LYS A 148 -13.33 -4.39 8.75
N ILE A 149 -12.03 -4.17 8.68
CA ILE A 149 -11.41 -2.92 9.13
C ILE A 149 -11.78 -1.78 8.17
N VAL A 150 -11.82 -2.06 6.86
CA VAL A 150 -12.27 -1.09 5.86
C VAL A 150 -13.76 -0.80 6.04
N GLU A 151 -14.61 -1.80 6.27
CA GLU A 151 -16.03 -1.63 6.56
C GLU A 151 -16.27 -0.66 7.72
N HIS A 152 -15.59 -0.86 8.87
CA HIS A 152 -15.68 0.06 10.00
C HIS A 152 -15.14 1.48 9.69
N GLN A 153 -14.13 1.60 8.82
CA GLN A 153 -13.66 2.92 8.37
C GLN A 153 -14.69 3.61 7.47
N LEU A 154 -15.34 2.86 6.58
CA LEU A 154 -16.36 3.36 5.66
C LEU A 154 -17.60 3.84 6.40
N GLU A 155 -18.05 3.10 7.41
CA GLU A 155 -19.17 3.51 8.29
C GLU A 155 -18.92 4.84 9.01
N ARG A 156 -17.65 5.21 9.20
CA ARG A 156 -17.22 6.42 9.91
C ARG A 156 -16.61 7.48 9.01
N VAL A 157 -16.78 7.42 7.69
CA VAL A 157 -16.19 8.41 6.77
C VAL A 157 -16.66 9.83 7.11
N ASP A 158 -17.96 10.01 7.35
CA ASP A 158 -18.55 11.31 7.71
C ASP A 158 -18.02 11.84 9.06
N GLU A 159 -17.88 10.95 10.04
CA GLU A 159 -17.33 11.29 11.37
C GLU A 159 -15.84 11.67 11.30
N ASN A 160 -15.11 11.08 10.35
CA ASN A 160 -13.66 11.23 10.20
C ASN A 160 -13.25 12.23 9.11
N GLN A 161 -14.17 13.03 8.56
CA GLN A 161 -13.87 13.94 7.45
C GLN A 161 -12.65 14.83 7.71
N ASP A 162 -12.56 15.47 8.89
CA ASP A 162 -11.42 16.32 9.26
C ASP A 162 -10.08 15.57 9.27
N ILE A 163 -10.09 14.29 9.65
CA ILE A 163 -8.90 13.44 9.66
C ILE A 163 -8.51 13.07 8.23
N LEU A 164 -9.49 12.72 7.40
CA LEU A 164 -9.28 12.40 5.99
C LEU A 164 -8.78 13.62 5.21
N HIS A 165 -9.28 14.83 5.50
CA HIS A 165 -8.75 16.07 4.94
C HIS A 165 -7.28 16.27 5.30
N GLN A 166 -6.89 16.07 6.56
CA GLN A 166 -5.49 16.17 6.97
C GLN A 166 -4.61 15.11 6.29
N LEU A 167 -5.09 13.86 6.19
CA LEU A 167 -4.39 12.78 5.49
C LEU A 167 -4.18 13.10 4.00
N LYS A 168 -5.16 13.74 3.37
CA LYS A 168 -5.07 14.26 2.01
C LYS A 168 -4.01 15.35 1.88
N GLU A 169 -4.02 16.35 2.75
CA GLU A 169 -3.01 17.44 2.71
C GLU A 169 -1.58 16.91 2.87
N VAL A 170 -1.37 15.93 3.76
CA VAL A 170 -0.06 15.28 3.92
C VAL A 170 0.40 14.60 2.62
N ALA A 171 -0.49 13.92 1.90
CA ALA A 171 -0.18 13.25 0.65
C ALA A 171 0.06 14.20 -0.54
N LEU A 172 -0.41 15.45 -0.45
CA LEU A 172 -0.19 16.50 -1.46
C LEU A 172 1.19 17.13 -1.36
N ASN A 173 1.80 17.12 -0.18
CA ASN A 173 3.09 17.75 0.05
C ASN A 173 4.21 17.02 -0.70
N ASP A 174 5.24 17.80 -1.04
CA ASP A 174 6.54 17.27 -1.50
C ASP A 174 7.52 17.26 -0.32
N TYR A 175 8.20 16.13 -0.13
CA TYR A 175 9.21 15.96 0.90
C TYR A 175 10.57 15.80 0.25
N ASN A 176 11.59 16.48 0.78
CA ASN A 176 12.93 16.47 0.19
C ASN A 176 13.98 15.84 1.09
N THR A 177 13.62 15.50 2.33
CA THR A 177 14.52 14.88 3.30
C THR A 177 13.86 13.71 4.02
N PRO A 178 14.64 12.71 4.50
CA PRO A 178 14.10 11.59 5.26
C PRO A 178 13.49 12.05 6.59
N SER A 179 14.01 13.12 7.19
CA SER A 179 13.47 13.73 8.41
C SER A 179 12.06 14.27 8.20
N GLU A 180 11.82 15.07 7.15
CA GLU A 180 10.49 15.60 6.83
C GLU A 180 9.51 14.49 6.47
N PHE A 181 9.93 13.55 5.60
CA PHE A 181 9.08 12.43 5.18
C PHE A 181 8.72 11.54 6.38
N GLY A 182 9.70 11.20 7.22
CA GLY A 182 9.49 10.37 8.41
C GLY A 182 8.58 11.03 9.44
N ALA A 183 8.74 12.32 9.70
CA ALA A 183 7.87 13.07 10.61
C ALA A 183 6.42 13.13 10.08
N ALA A 184 6.25 13.35 8.78
CA ALA A 184 4.95 13.28 8.14
C ALA A 184 4.33 11.88 8.20
N LEU A 185 5.15 10.82 8.07
CA LEU A 185 4.72 9.43 8.16
C LEU A 185 4.21 9.08 9.55
N ASP A 186 4.91 9.51 10.60
CA ASP A 186 4.43 9.37 11.97
C ASP A 186 3.11 10.12 12.18
N MET A 187 3.03 11.40 11.78
CA MET A 187 1.81 12.19 11.93
C MET A 187 0.62 11.56 11.20
N SER A 188 0.83 11.11 9.96
CA SER A 188 -0.17 10.37 9.19
C SER A 188 -0.61 9.09 9.88
N TRP A 189 0.31 8.34 10.50
CA TRP A 189 -0.03 7.15 11.27
C TRP A 189 -0.84 7.46 12.52
N GLN A 190 -0.46 8.48 13.29
CA GLN A 190 -1.23 8.91 14.47
C GLN A 190 -2.65 9.35 14.10
N LEU A 191 -2.84 9.99 12.94
CA LEU A 191 -4.15 10.31 12.38
C LEU A 191 -4.91 9.05 11.96
N LYS A 192 -4.27 8.14 11.22
CA LYS A 192 -4.91 6.92 10.72
C LYS A 192 -5.45 6.04 11.85
N LYS A 193 -4.74 5.95 12.97
CA LYS A 193 -5.20 5.19 14.17
C LYS A 193 -6.53 5.69 14.75
N LYS A 194 -6.93 6.94 14.46
CA LYS A 194 -8.19 7.53 14.94
C LYS A 194 -9.38 7.19 14.04
N LEU A 195 -9.16 6.65 12.84
CA LEU A 195 -10.24 6.35 11.90
C LEU A 195 -11.15 5.21 12.40
N ALA A 196 -10.57 4.18 13.01
CA ALA A 196 -11.30 3.08 13.64
C ALA A 196 -10.45 2.39 14.71
N ASP A 197 -11.11 1.78 15.70
CA ASP A 197 -10.45 1.22 16.89
C ASP A 197 -9.57 0.00 16.58
N ASP A 198 -9.83 -0.68 15.47
CA ASP A 198 -9.13 -1.88 15.02
C ASP A 198 -8.00 -1.61 14.00
N VAL A 199 -7.70 -0.33 13.72
CA VAL A 199 -6.58 0.07 12.87
C VAL A 199 -5.24 -0.31 13.49
N SER A 200 -5.09 -0.17 14.82
CA SER A 200 -3.91 -0.60 15.56
C SER A 200 -4.26 -1.70 16.58
N SER A 201 -3.23 -2.33 17.14
CA SER A 201 -3.32 -3.28 18.24
C SER A 201 -2.21 -3.01 19.26
N PRO A 202 -2.34 -3.52 20.50
CA PRO A 202 -1.28 -3.40 21.49
C PRO A 202 0.08 -3.94 21.01
N LEU A 203 0.09 -4.97 20.15
CA LEU A 203 1.32 -5.49 19.56
C LEU A 203 1.92 -4.48 18.58
N THR A 204 1.14 -3.92 17.66
CA THR A 204 1.65 -2.97 16.66
C THR A 204 2.11 -1.69 17.33
N ASP A 205 1.41 -1.21 18.37
CA ASP A 205 1.85 -0.05 19.16
C ASP A 205 3.16 -0.34 19.90
N THR A 206 3.32 -1.54 20.47
CA THR A 206 4.58 -1.93 21.11
C THR A 206 5.76 -1.98 20.13
N ILE A 207 5.54 -2.51 18.92
CA ILE A 207 6.54 -2.52 17.84
C ILE A 207 6.89 -1.08 17.45
N TYR A 208 5.88 -0.24 17.26
CA TYR A 208 6.02 1.16 16.90
C TYR A 208 6.89 1.93 17.90
N ASP A 209 6.52 1.86 19.19
CA ASP A 209 7.21 2.57 20.25
C ASP A 209 8.67 2.12 20.42
N LYS A 210 8.93 0.81 20.24
CA LYS A 210 10.30 0.27 20.27
C LYS A 210 11.15 0.81 19.13
N ALA A 211 10.60 0.87 17.91
CA ALA A 211 11.32 1.41 16.76
C ALA A 211 11.66 2.89 16.96
N LEU A 212 10.72 3.71 17.42
CA LEU A 212 10.97 5.13 17.71
C LEU A 212 12.06 5.30 18.78
N LYS A 213 11.98 4.56 19.89
CA LYS A 213 13.01 4.59 20.95
C LYS A 213 14.39 4.14 20.46
N ALA A 214 14.44 3.28 19.45
CA ALA A 214 15.68 2.79 18.86
C ALA A 214 16.25 3.71 17.75
N GLY A 215 15.51 4.76 17.36
CA GLY A 215 16.00 5.79 16.45
C GLY A 215 15.25 5.94 15.13
N ALA A 216 14.10 5.28 14.95
CA ALA A 216 13.22 5.56 13.82
C ALA A 216 12.66 6.99 13.92
N ILE A 217 12.59 7.69 12.79
CA ILE A 217 12.03 9.05 12.68
C ILE A 217 10.50 8.98 12.73
N GLY A 218 9.93 7.99 12.04
CA GLY A 218 8.50 7.74 11.99
C GLY A 218 8.21 6.44 11.24
N GLY A 219 6.95 6.03 11.22
CA GLY A 219 6.54 4.82 10.52
C GLY A 219 5.04 4.73 10.36
N LYS A 220 4.58 3.66 9.74
CA LYS A 220 3.16 3.30 9.73
C LYS A 220 2.94 1.83 9.46
N LEU A 221 1.85 1.30 10.01
CA LEU A 221 1.30 0.04 9.54
C LEU A 221 0.74 0.20 8.11
N LEU A 222 1.02 -0.77 7.26
CA LEU A 222 0.61 -0.76 5.86
C LEU A 222 -0.76 -1.41 5.67
N GLY A 223 -1.51 -0.92 4.68
CA GLY A 223 -2.87 -1.37 4.40
C GLY A 223 -3.93 -0.73 5.30
N ALA A 224 -5.05 -1.44 5.49
CA ALA A 224 -6.20 -0.95 6.23
C ALA A 224 -5.93 -0.83 7.74
N GLY A 225 -5.11 -1.72 8.30
CA GLY A 225 -4.79 -1.80 9.72
C GLY A 225 -4.82 -3.23 10.25
N GLY A 226 -4.70 -3.39 11.58
CA GLY A 226 -4.95 -4.64 12.30
C GLY A 226 -3.89 -5.75 12.16
N GLY A 227 -2.83 -5.52 11.38
CA GLY A 227 -1.68 -6.40 11.24
C GLY A 227 -0.94 -6.19 9.91
N GLY A 228 -0.06 -7.13 9.58
CA GLY A 228 0.68 -7.17 8.33
C GLY A 228 2.06 -6.56 8.49
N PHE A 229 2.39 -5.64 7.58
CA PHE A 229 3.70 -5.03 7.55
C PHE A 229 3.70 -3.61 8.10
N ILE A 230 4.79 -3.26 8.77
CA ILE A 230 5.07 -1.91 9.22
C ILE A 230 6.32 -1.40 8.53
N VAL A 231 6.27 -0.18 8.01
CA VAL A 231 7.43 0.50 7.45
C VAL A 231 7.87 1.62 8.37
N PHE A 232 9.18 1.77 8.55
CA PHE A 232 9.80 2.86 9.29
C PHE A 232 10.77 3.62 8.40
N VAL A 233 10.90 4.92 8.66
CA VAL A 233 11.94 5.78 8.12
C VAL A 233 13.03 5.92 9.19
N VAL A 234 14.26 5.51 8.86
CA VAL A 234 15.37 5.37 9.80
C VAL A 234 16.67 5.78 9.11
N GLU A 235 17.43 6.67 9.74
CA GLU A 235 18.77 7.03 9.28
C GLU A 235 19.69 5.80 9.23
N PRO A 236 20.56 5.64 8.19
CA PRO A 236 21.37 4.43 8.01
C PRO A 236 22.21 4.04 9.23
N ASP A 237 22.75 5.00 9.97
CA ASP A 237 23.56 4.79 11.17
C ASP A 237 22.76 4.25 12.37
N LYS A 238 21.42 4.29 12.31
CA LYS A 238 20.51 3.81 13.37
C LYS A 238 19.78 2.52 13.01
N GLN A 239 19.89 2.03 11.77
CA GLN A 239 19.13 0.87 11.31
C GLN A 239 19.45 -0.41 12.09
N ASP A 240 20.73 -0.63 12.43
CA ASP A 240 21.14 -1.77 13.26
C ASP A 240 20.49 -1.73 14.65
N ASN A 241 20.39 -0.54 15.25
CA ASN A 241 19.74 -0.36 16.55
C ASN A 241 18.25 -0.73 16.48
N VAL A 242 17.55 -0.26 15.43
CA VAL A 242 16.13 -0.58 15.20
C VAL A 242 15.94 -2.08 14.97
N GLY A 243 16.74 -2.69 14.09
CA GLY A 243 16.67 -4.13 13.81
C GLY A 243 16.87 -4.98 15.07
N GLN A 244 17.88 -4.65 15.87
CA GLN A 244 18.17 -5.34 17.14
C GLN A 244 17.10 -5.12 18.22
N ALA A 245 16.45 -3.94 18.24
CA ALA A 245 15.41 -3.63 19.21
C ALA A 245 14.10 -4.38 18.90
N LEU A 246 13.74 -4.51 17.63
CA LEU A 246 12.49 -5.16 17.23
C LEU A 246 12.56 -6.69 17.27
N LYS A 247 13.65 -7.29 16.77
CA LYS A 247 13.83 -8.76 16.68
C LYS A 247 12.67 -9.50 16.02
N ILE A 248 12.00 -8.85 15.07
CA ILE A 248 10.99 -9.44 14.20
C ILE A 248 11.54 -9.53 12.77
N LYS A 249 10.85 -10.27 11.90
CA LYS A 249 11.31 -10.52 10.53
C LYS A 249 11.35 -9.20 9.74
N GLN A 250 12.55 -8.73 9.44
CA GLN A 250 12.79 -7.68 8.46
C GLN A 250 12.69 -8.25 7.05
N VAL A 251 12.11 -7.49 6.13
CA VAL A 251 12.03 -7.82 4.71
C VAL A 251 12.81 -6.79 3.92
N GLU A 252 13.88 -7.25 3.27
CA GLU A 252 14.62 -6.43 2.32
C GLU A 252 13.83 -6.26 1.02
N PHE A 253 13.85 -5.05 0.48
CA PHE A 253 13.21 -4.72 -0.78
C PHE A 253 13.96 -3.58 -1.48
N LYS A 254 13.64 -3.40 -2.77
CA LYS A 254 13.96 -2.22 -3.57
C LYS A 254 12.68 -1.71 -4.22
N PHE A 255 12.67 -0.45 -4.63
CA PHE A 255 11.57 0.07 -5.43
C PHE A 255 11.53 -0.60 -6.81
N ASP A 256 10.31 -0.87 -7.28
CA ASP A 256 10.03 -1.38 -8.61
C ASP A 256 9.40 -0.26 -9.43
N THR A 257 9.78 -0.10 -10.70
CA THR A 257 9.21 0.89 -11.63
C THR A 257 8.53 0.23 -12.83
N ASP A 258 8.44 -1.09 -12.83
CA ASP A 258 8.05 -1.88 -13.99
C ASP A 258 6.53 -2.08 -14.06
N GLY A 259 5.87 -2.15 -12.90
CA GLY A 259 4.46 -2.50 -12.83
C GLY A 259 4.20 -3.93 -13.30
N ALA A 260 2.95 -4.21 -13.67
CA ALA A 260 2.54 -5.54 -14.13
C ALA A 260 3.07 -5.84 -15.54
N LYS A 261 3.69 -7.01 -15.72
CA LYS A 261 4.27 -7.45 -17.00
C LYS A 261 4.04 -8.93 -17.25
N VAL A 262 3.93 -9.32 -18.53
CA VAL A 262 4.10 -10.71 -18.96
C VAL A 262 5.60 -10.98 -19.02
N ILE A 263 6.06 -11.99 -18.28
CA ILE A 263 7.48 -12.37 -18.18
C ILE A 263 7.80 -13.66 -18.93
N TYR A 264 6.77 -14.40 -19.36
CA TYR A 264 6.88 -15.60 -20.18
C TYR A 264 5.60 -15.79 -21.01
N CYS A 265 5.75 -16.15 -22.27
CA CYS A 265 4.66 -16.55 -23.17
C CYS A 265 5.24 -17.58 -24.16
N ASP A 266 4.54 -18.70 -24.33
CA ASP A 266 4.83 -19.75 -25.33
C ASP A 266 3.81 -19.77 -26.47
#